data_AF-A0A1W9RMM4-F1
#
_entry.id   AF-A0A1W9RMM4-F1
#
_cell.length_a   1.000
_cell.length_b   1.000
_cell.length_c   1.000
_cell.angle_alpha   90.00
_cell.angle_beta   90.00
_cell.angle_gamma   90.00
#
_symmetry.space_group_name_H-M   'P 1'
#
loop_
_entity.id
_entity.type
_entity.pdbx_description
1 polymer ?
#
loop_
_entity_poly.entity_id
_entity_poly.type
_entity_poly.pdbx_seq_one_letter_code
_entity_poly.pdbx_strand_id
1 'polypeptide(L)'
;MIERMISNLTVSNSKRRQNLMKCAKVKKRLIAFIENDLNQQEHREIHLHLEHCEQCRQDFAFLKKLYTPNSQVKRVKPGYFLWEKIYLQIENARLKTPWEIRLKALIPRLAFAAAIFLLLISGIAFGVYLGSYSDASTLTNQSITAEIAPTEELTKETYLDAFDTIPPESIAGVYFSLQTTDKNIR
;
A
#
# COMPACT_ATOMS: atom_id res chain seq x y z
N MET A 1 -17.84 -9.82 -72.32
CA MET A 1 -18.71 -10.42 -71.29
C MET A 1 -18.01 -10.64 -69.93
N ILE A 2 -16.69 -10.37 -69.81
CA ILE A 2 -15.93 -10.53 -68.55
C ILE A 2 -15.73 -9.19 -67.81
N GLU A 3 -15.91 -8.04 -68.49
CA GLU A 3 -15.74 -6.71 -67.87
C GLU A 3 -16.84 -6.31 -66.87
N ARG A 4 -17.99 -7.02 -66.85
CA ARG A 4 -19.08 -6.75 -65.90
C ARG A 4 -18.88 -7.41 -64.52
N MET A 5 -17.80 -8.18 -64.32
CA MET A 5 -17.51 -8.81 -63.03
C MET A 5 -16.54 -8.02 -62.14
N ILE A 6 -15.73 -7.12 -62.70
CA ILE A 6 -14.78 -6.32 -61.92
C ILE A 6 -15.44 -5.03 -61.36
N SER A 7 -16.59 -4.63 -61.90
CA SER A 7 -17.34 -3.45 -61.44
C SER A 7 -18.14 -3.66 -60.14
N ASN A 8 -18.10 -4.85 -59.53
CA ASN A 8 -18.76 -5.12 -58.23
C ASN A 8 -17.80 -5.11 -57.02
N LEU A 9 -16.49 -4.94 -57.23
CA LEU A 9 -15.53 -4.70 -56.14
C LEU A 9 -15.49 -3.22 -55.70
N THR A 10 -16.30 -2.36 -56.32
CA THR A 10 -16.45 -0.94 -55.98
C THR A 10 -17.81 -0.62 -55.34
N VAL A 11 -18.56 -1.64 -54.90
CA VAL A 11 -19.77 -1.41 -54.10
C VAL A 11 -19.38 -0.89 -52.71
N SER A 12 -19.77 0.36 -52.45
CA SER A 12 -19.93 1.02 -51.13
C SER A 12 -18.84 1.95 -50.57
N ASN A 13 -17.94 2.49 -51.40
CA ASN A 13 -17.03 3.59 -50.96
C ASN A 13 -17.70 4.99 -50.96
N SER A 14 -19.04 5.09 -51.03
CA SER A 14 -19.75 6.35 -51.38
C SER A 14 -20.66 6.97 -50.30
N LYS A 15 -20.64 6.54 -49.03
CA LYS A 15 -21.32 7.29 -47.95
C LYS A 15 -20.39 7.71 -46.81
N ARG A 16 -19.24 8.28 -47.22
CA ARG A 16 -18.37 9.10 -46.37
C ARG A 16 -19.13 10.35 -45.94
N ARG A 17 -19.07 10.66 -44.65
CA ARG A 17 -19.69 11.81 -43.97
C ARG A 17 -21.16 11.57 -43.63
N GLN A 18 -21.40 11.00 -42.45
CA GLN A 18 -22.20 11.68 -41.44
C GLN A 18 -21.98 11.02 -40.08
N ASN A 19 -21.26 11.79 -39.25
CA ASN A 19 -21.14 11.79 -37.80
C ASN A 19 -20.56 10.58 -37.03
N LEU A 20 -19.65 10.94 -36.11
CA LEU A 20 -19.04 10.17 -35.01
C LEU A 20 -18.34 8.83 -35.34
N MET A 21 -17.04 8.82 -35.03
CA MET A 21 -16.11 7.67 -35.04
C MET A 21 -15.86 7.01 -36.41
N LYS A 22 -14.59 6.73 -36.73
CA LYS A 22 -14.22 6.04 -37.98
C LYS A 22 -14.71 4.59 -37.92
N CYS A 23 -15.30 4.06 -39.00
CA CYS A 23 -15.77 2.67 -39.07
C CYS A 23 -14.69 1.65 -38.65
N ALA A 24 -13.43 1.88 -39.07
CA ALA A 24 -12.31 1.02 -38.67
C ALA A 24 -12.07 0.99 -37.14
N LYS A 25 -12.29 2.12 -36.45
CA LYS A 25 -12.18 2.21 -34.98
C LYS A 25 -13.34 1.49 -34.31
N VAL A 26 -14.55 1.60 -34.87
CA VAL A 26 -15.75 0.89 -34.38
C VAL A 26 -15.57 -0.61 -34.50
N LYS A 27 -15.19 -1.13 -35.68
CA LYS A 27 -14.98 -2.58 -35.90
C LYS A 27 -14.01 -3.21 -34.90
N LYS A 28 -12.91 -2.52 -34.57
CA LYS A 28 -11.93 -2.98 -33.57
C LYS A 28 -12.48 -3.03 -32.14
N ARG A 29 -13.54 -2.28 -31.85
CA ARG A 29 -14.13 -2.13 -30.51
C ARG A 29 -15.50 -2.79 -30.37
N LEU A 30 -16.02 -3.45 -31.40
CA LEU A 30 -17.32 -4.14 -31.35
C LEU A 30 -17.34 -5.26 -30.30
N ILE A 31 -16.24 -5.98 -30.10
CA ILE A 31 -16.16 -7.04 -29.07
C ILE A 31 -16.24 -6.43 -27.67
N ALA A 32 -15.41 -5.42 -27.38
CA ALA A 32 -15.45 -4.69 -26.11
C ALA A 32 -16.82 -4.03 -25.87
N PHE A 33 -17.52 -3.61 -26.93
CA PHE A 33 -18.89 -3.10 -26.84
C PHE A 33 -19.90 -4.20 -26.48
N ILE A 34 -19.75 -5.43 -26.98
CA ILE A 34 -20.59 -6.59 -26.59
C ILE A 34 -20.35 -6.97 -25.12
N GLU A 35 -19.10 -6.92 -24.68
CA GLU A 35 -18.66 -7.24 -23.31
C GLU A 35 -18.95 -6.11 -22.30
N ASN A 36 -19.43 -4.96 -22.77
CA ASN A 36 -19.65 -3.74 -21.97
C ASN A 36 -18.37 -3.24 -21.27
N ASP A 37 -17.21 -3.43 -21.90
CA ASP A 37 -15.86 -3.05 -21.42
C ASP A 37 -15.39 -1.72 -22.03
N LEU A 38 -16.33 -0.82 -22.32
CA LEU A 38 -16.06 0.51 -22.86
C LEU A 38 -16.52 1.58 -21.88
N ASN A 39 -15.81 2.71 -21.85
CA ASN A 39 -16.26 3.85 -21.08
C ASN A 39 -17.58 4.41 -21.66
N GLN A 40 -18.34 5.14 -20.85
CA GLN A 40 -19.68 5.62 -21.24
C GLN A 40 -19.67 6.49 -22.50
N GLN A 41 -18.60 7.27 -22.73
CA GLN A 41 -18.49 8.10 -23.91
C GLN A 41 -18.31 7.26 -25.18
N GLU A 42 -17.38 6.31 -25.16
CA GLU A 42 -17.12 5.40 -26.28
C GLU A 42 -18.34 4.53 -26.59
N HIS A 43 -19.07 4.11 -25.55
CA HIS A 43 -20.32 3.37 -25.73
C HIS A 43 -21.37 4.20 -26.48
N ARG A 44 -21.53 5.49 -26.14
CA ARG A 44 -22.44 6.40 -26.86
C ARG A 44 -21.97 6.64 -28.29
N GLU A 45 -20.68 6.87 -28.51
CA GLU A 45 -20.11 7.10 -29.85
C GLU A 45 -20.34 5.90 -30.78
N ILE A 46 -20.11 4.69 -30.30
CA ILE A 46 -20.36 3.46 -31.07
C ILE A 46 -21.85 3.26 -31.31
N HIS A 47 -22.70 3.48 -30.31
CA HIS A 47 -24.15 3.37 -30.46
C HIS A 47 -24.67 4.29 -31.57
N LEU A 48 -24.30 5.57 -31.52
CA LEU A 48 -24.64 6.55 -32.56
C LEU A 48 -24.12 6.12 -33.93
N HIS A 49 -22.90 5.56 -34.01
CA HIS A 49 -22.36 5.07 -35.26
C HIS A 49 -23.18 3.90 -35.84
N LEU A 50 -23.64 2.96 -35.00
CA LEU A 50 -24.46 1.82 -35.42
C LEU A 50 -25.85 2.23 -35.92
N GLU A 51 -26.38 3.36 -35.44
CA GLU A 51 -27.64 3.95 -35.93
C GLU A 51 -27.52 4.48 -37.37
N HIS A 52 -26.34 4.96 -37.76
CA HIS A 52 -26.12 5.64 -39.05
C HIS A 52 -25.33 4.80 -40.07
N CYS A 53 -24.56 3.81 -39.63
CA CYS A 53 -23.76 2.96 -40.51
C CYS A 53 -24.32 1.53 -40.61
N GLU A 54 -24.90 1.21 -41.76
CA GLU A 54 -25.46 -0.11 -42.03
C GLU A 54 -24.40 -1.23 -41.99
N GLN A 55 -23.22 -0.98 -42.57
CA GLN A 55 -22.14 -1.97 -42.61
C GLN A 55 -21.67 -2.37 -41.20
N CYS A 56 -21.44 -1.39 -40.32
CA CYS A 56 -21.04 -1.66 -38.94
C CYS A 56 -22.16 -2.35 -38.14
N ARG A 57 -23.43 -2.08 -38.47
CA ARG A 57 -24.59 -2.77 -37.86
C ARG A 57 -24.64 -4.25 -38.25
N GLN A 58 -24.37 -4.57 -39.51
CA GLN A 58 -24.31 -5.96 -39.99
C GLN A 58 -23.16 -6.71 -39.32
N ASP A 59 -21.97 -6.11 -39.25
CA ASP A 59 -20.80 -6.66 -38.56
C ASP A 59 -21.10 -6.94 -37.07
N PHE A 60 -21.74 -5.98 -36.39
CA PHE A 60 -22.15 -6.14 -34.99
C PHE A 60 -23.15 -7.27 -34.80
N ALA A 61 -24.17 -7.38 -35.66
CA ALA A 61 -25.17 -8.45 -35.57
C ALA A 61 -24.53 -9.84 -35.78
N PHE A 62 -23.57 -9.95 -36.69
CA PHE A 62 -22.80 -11.17 -36.91
C PHE A 62 -21.98 -11.55 -35.68
N LEU A 63 -21.20 -10.61 -35.13
CA LEU A 63 -20.40 -10.84 -33.92
C LEU A 63 -21.27 -11.20 -32.72
N LYS A 64 -22.42 -10.53 -32.54
CA LYS A 64 -23.36 -10.83 -31.45
C LYS A 64 -23.92 -12.25 -31.53
N LYS A 65 -24.19 -12.76 -32.73
CA LYS A 65 -24.62 -14.17 -32.92
C LYS A 65 -23.53 -15.17 -32.51
N LEU A 66 -22.27 -14.86 -32.80
CA LEU A 66 -21.13 -15.71 -32.40
C LEU A 66 -20.85 -15.64 -30.89
N TYR A 67 -21.01 -14.46 -30.30
CA TYR A 67 -20.73 -14.23 -28.88
C TYR A 67 -21.86 -14.71 -27.97
N THR A 68 -23.09 -14.85 -28.49
CA THR A 68 -24.19 -15.39 -27.70
C THR A 68 -23.86 -16.83 -27.33
N PRO A 69 -23.66 -17.15 -26.03
CA PRO A 69 -23.29 -18.49 -25.62
C PRO A 69 -24.38 -19.45 -26.11
N ASN A 70 -23.98 -20.43 -26.93
CA ASN A 70 -24.85 -21.49 -27.39
C ASN A 70 -25.56 -22.04 -26.15
N SER A 71 -26.89 -22.00 -26.12
CA SER A 71 -27.71 -22.45 -24.98
C SER A 71 -27.50 -23.93 -24.65
N GLN A 72 -26.74 -24.64 -25.48
CA GLN A 72 -26.29 -26.02 -25.28
C GLN A 72 -25.11 -26.16 -24.30
N VAL A 73 -24.48 -25.06 -23.86
CA VAL A 73 -23.52 -25.14 -22.74
C VAL A 73 -24.30 -25.49 -21.47
N LYS A 74 -24.08 -26.71 -20.97
CA LYS A 74 -24.73 -27.27 -19.78
C LYS A 74 -24.58 -26.28 -18.61
N ARG A 75 -25.64 -25.54 -18.29
CA ARG A 75 -25.65 -24.61 -17.17
C ARG A 75 -25.48 -25.43 -15.89
N VAL A 76 -24.34 -25.29 -15.23
CA VAL A 76 -24.13 -25.86 -13.91
C VAL A 76 -25.04 -25.12 -12.95
N LYS A 77 -25.94 -25.85 -12.29
CA LYS A 77 -26.81 -25.27 -11.26
C LYS A 77 -25.91 -24.83 -10.11
N PRO A 78 -25.93 -23.54 -9.69
CA PRO A 78 -25.20 -23.12 -8.52
C PRO A 78 -25.67 -23.90 -7.30
N GLY A 79 -24.76 -24.17 -6.35
CA GLY A 79 -25.10 -24.83 -5.10
C GLY A 79 -26.18 -24.03 -4.34
N TYR A 80 -27.08 -24.73 -3.65
CA TYR A 80 -28.25 -24.15 -2.98
C TYR A 80 -27.92 -22.95 -2.09
N PHE A 81 -26.82 -23.04 -1.34
CA PHE A 81 -26.39 -22.01 -0.37
C PHE A 81 -25.54 -20.88 -0.97
N LEU A 82 -25.21 -20.91 -2.27
CA LEU A 82 -24.35 -19.89 -2.88
C LEU A 82 -25.01 -18.51 -2.81
N TRP A 83 -26.30 -18.45 -3.16
CA TRP A 83 -27.06 -17.20 -3.15
C TRP A 83 -27.20 -16.63 -1.75
N GLU A 84 -27.41 -17.50 -0.75
CA GLU A 84 -27.52 -17.08 0.64
C GLU A 84 -26.21 -16.48 1.16
N LYS A 85 -25.06 -17.11 0.84
CA LYS A 85 -23.74 -16.55 1.18
C LYS A 85 -23.49 -15.20 0.53
N ILE A 86 -23.82 -15.05 -0.75
CA ILE A 86 -23.65 -13.79 -1.48
C ILE A 86 -24.55 -12.70 -0.87
N TYR A 87 -25.81 -13.03 -0.60
CA TYR A 87 -26.76 -12.10 -0.01
C TYR A 87 -26.29 -11.61 1.37
N LEU A 88 -25.86 -12.54 2.24
CA LEU A 88 -25.32 -12.20 3.55
C LEU A 88 -24.06 -11.34 3.47
N GLN A 89 -23.18 -11.57 2.49
CA GLN A 89 -21.99 -10.73 2.30
C GLN A 89 -22.34 -9.31 1.86
N ILE A 90 -23.30 -9.16 0.94
CA ILE A 90 -23.75 -7.84 0.47
C ILE A 90 -24.44 -7.07 1.60
N GLU A 91 -25.33 -7.73 2.34
CA GLU A 91 -26.05 -7.11 3.46
C GLU A 91 -25.09 -6.67 4.57
N ASN A 92 -24.17 -7.55 4.97
CA ASN A 92 -23.13 -7.21 5.94
C ASN A 92 -22.20 -6.09 5.47
N ALA A 93 -21.95 -5.97 4.15
CA ALA A 93 -21.16 -4.88 3.60
C ALA A 93 -21.93 -3.53 3.58
N ARG A 94 -23.26 -3.56 3.46
CA ARG A 94 -24.12 -2.36 3.52
C ARG A 94 -24.34 -1.87 4.95
N LEU A 95 -24.48 -2.79 5.91
CA LEU A 95 -24.80 -2.46 7.30
C LEU A 95 -23.59 -1.99 8.12
N LYS A 96 -22.36 -2.28 7.68
CA LYS A 96 -21.16 -1.81 8.37
C LYS A 96 -20.93 -0.33 8.06
N THR A 97 -21.20 0.53 9.04
CA THR A 97 -20.82 1.93 8.99
C THR A 97 -19.28 2.04 8.96
N PRO A 98 -18.70 3.05 8.27
CA PRO A 98 -17.26 3.21 8.17
C PRO A 98 -16.58 3.41 9.55
N TRP A 99 -17.33 3.90 10.53
CA TRP A 99 -16.89 4.10 11.92
C TRP A 99 -16.63 2.78 12.68
N GLU A 100 -17.53 1.79 12.57
CA GLU A 100 -17.40 0.48 13.24
C GLU A 100 -16.15 -0.28 12.79
N ILE A 101 -15.80 -0.17 11.50
CA ILE A 101 -14.62 -0.82 10.91
C ILE A 101 -13.33 -0.12 11.37
N ARG A 102 -13.35 1.22 11.45
CA ARG A 102 -12.19 2.02 11.89
C ARG A 102 -11.91 1.86 13.39
N LEU A 103 -12.94 1.82 14.23
CA LEU A 103 -12.79 1.59 15.66
C LEU A 103 -12.22 0.20 15.96
N LYS A 104 -12.77 -0.85 15.36
CA LYS A 104 -12.27 -2.23 15.57
C LYS A 104 -10.81 -2.41 15.13
N ALA A 105 -10.33 -1.61 14.20
CA ALA A 105 -8.92 -1.60 13.79
C ALA A 105 -7.99 -0.82 14.76
N LEU A 106 -8.51 0.20 15.46
CA LEU A 106 -7.73 1.06 16.37
C LEU A 106 -7.76 0.56 17.83
N ILE A 107 -8.82 -0.13 18.25
CA ILE A 107 -9.00 -0.69 19.60
C ILE A 107 -7.85 -1.62 20.03
N PRO A 108 -7.35 -2.60 19.23
CA PRO A 108 -6.27 -3.46 19.70
C PRO A 108 -4.95 -2.69 19.89
N ARG A 109 -4.76 -1.59 19.15
CA ARG A 109 -3.55 -0.75 19.23
C ARG A 109 -3.58 0.18 20.45
N LEU A 110 -4.76 0.68 20.81
CA LEU A 110 -4.95 1.53 21.98
C LEU A 110 -5.01 0.73 23.29
N ALA A 111 -5.54 -0.49 23.27
CA ALA A 111 -5.58 -1.38 24.43
C ALA A 111 -4.17 -1.78 24.91
N PHE A 112 -3.25 -2.08 23.99
CA PHE A 112 -1.85 -2.34 24.32
C PHE A 112 -1.14 -1.12 24.92
N ALA A 113 -1.38 0.08 24.36
CA ALA A 113 -0.81 1.31 24.91
C ALA A 113 -1.33 1.60 26.33
N ALA A 114 -2.64 1.45 26.56
CA ALA A 114 -3.25 1.66 27.87
C ALA A 114 -2.72 0.68 28.93
N ALA A 115 -2.49 -0.60 28.57
CA ALA A 115 -1.92 -1.58 29.48
C ALA A 115 -0.49 -1.21 29.92
N ILE A 116 0.35 -0.71 29.00
CA ILE A 116 1.71 -0.25 29.32
C ILE A 116 1.68 0.98 30.24
N PHE A 117 0.81 1.94 29.97
CA PHE A 117 0.65 3.12 30.83
C PHE A 117 0.18 2.73 32.23
N LEU A 118 -0.79 1.83 32.35
CA LEU A 118 -1.25 1.34 33.66
C LEU A 118 -0.14 0.59 34.40
N LEU A 119 0.67 -0.22 33.70
CA LEU A 119 1.81 -0.90 34.30
C LEU A 119 2.84 0.11 34.82
N LEU A 120 3.21 1.11 34.01
CA LEU A 120 4.14 2.17 34.43
C LEU A 120 3.63 2.95 35.64
N ILE A 121 2.37 3.40 35.61
CA ILE A 121 1.77 4.15 36.72
C ILE A 121 1.73 3.29 37.98
N SER A 122 1.33 2.02 37.85
CA SER A 122 1.27 1.10 38.99
C SER A 122 2.67 0.82 39.57
N GLY A 123 3.68 0.65 38.72
CA GLY A 123 5.07 0.44 39.15
C GLY A 123 5.65 1.68 39.84
N ILE A 124 5.38 2.87 39.32
CA ILE A 124 5.80 4.13 39.94
C ILE A 124 5.11 4.30 41.30
N ALA A 125 3.79 4.13 41.37
CA ALA A 125 3.03 4.24 42.61
C ALA A 125 3.49 3.22 43.66
N PHE A 126 3.74 1.98 43.23
CA PHE A 126 4.23 0.91 44.10
C PHE A 126 5.65 1.19 44.60
N GLY A 127 6.53 1.70 43.73
CA GLY A 127 7.88 2.13 44.10
C GLY A 127 7.89 3.28 45.10
N VAL A 128 7.04 4.30 44.89
CA VAL A 128 6.89 5.42 45.84
C VAL A 128 6.33 4.95 47.18
N TYR A 129 5.34 4.04 47.16
CA TYR A 129 4.78 3.47 48.39
C TYR A 129 5.87 2.74 49.19
N LEU A 130 6.65 1.86 48.55
CA LEU A 130 7.76 1.17 49.21
C LEU A 130 8.87 2.12 49.67
N GLY A 131 9.23 3.12 48.86
CA GLY A 131 10.24 4.13 49.17
C GLY A 131 9.87 5.00 50.38
N SER A 132 8.60 5.37 50.50
CA SER A 132 8.07 6.16 51.61
C SER A 132 8.16 5.42 52.96
N TYR A 133 8.19 4.08 52.98
CA TYR A 133 8.43 3.33 54.22
C TYR A 133 9.91 3.22 54.56
N SER A 134 10.81 3.33 53.58
CA SER A 134 12.26 3.37 53.81
C SER A 134 12.80 4.77 54.18
N ASP A 135 12.03 5.83 53.93
CA ASP A 135 12.41 7.23 54.25
C ASP A 135 12.34 7.59 55.74
N ALA A 136 12.01 6.65 56.63
CA ALA A 136 12.13 6.86 58.08
C ALA A 136 13.60 6.83 58.59
N SER A 137 14.60 6.56 57.76
CA SER A 137 16.01 6.47 58.20
C SER A 137 17.06 7.19 57.34
N THR A 138 16.69 8.12 56.46
CA THR A 138 17.70 8.89 55.70
C THR A 138 17.34 10.36 55.55
N LEU A 139 16.90 10.97 56.65
CA LEU A 139 16.99 12.43 56.86
C LEU A 139 17.99 12.69 57.97
N THR A 140 19.27 12.42 57.73
CA THR A 140 20.33 12.95 58.60
C THR A 140 21.59 13.19 57.80
N ASN A 141 21.88 14.48 57.63
CA ASN A 141 23.18 15.07 57.27
C ASN A 141 23.75 14.74 55.88
N GLN A 142 23.58 15.66 54.93
CA GLN A 142 24.76 16.45 54.52
C GLN A 142 24.33 17.80 53.93
N SER A 143 24.54 18.83 54.73
CA SER A 143 24.43 20.24 54.39
C SER A 143 25.32 20.59 53.20
N ILE A 144 24.75 21.41 52.30
CA ILE A 144 25.46 22.20 51.29
C ILE A 144 26.40 23.15 52.05
N THR A 145 27.67 22.77 52.15
CA THR A 145 28.78 23.72 52.36
C THR A 145 29.64 23.69 51.11
N ALA A 146 29.71 24.84 50.46
CA ALA A 146 30.59 25.11 49.35
C ALA A 146 32.04 24.89 49.78
N GLU A 147 32.69 23.88 49.22
CA GLU A 147 34.15 23.75 49.21
C GLU A 147 34.57 23.13 47.87
N ILE A 148 35.38 23.89 47.14
CA ILE A 148 35.91 23.57 45.81
C ILE A 148 37.16 22.72 46.02
N ALA A 149 37.15 21.43 45.68
CA ALA A 149 38.33 20.59 45.43
C ALA A 149 37.90 19.24 44.78
N PRO A 150 38.79 18.50 44.08
CA PRO A 150 38.55 18.01 42.73
C PRO A 150 37.84 16.64 42.65
N THR A 151 37.11 16.47 41.54
CA THR A 151 36.47 15.23 41.09
C THR A 151 37.51 14.13 40.84
N GLU A 152 37.76 13.26 41.82
CA GLU A 152 38.67 12.10 41.65
C GLU A 152 38.01 10.72 41.92
N GLU A 153 36.73 10.67 42.29
CA GLU A 153 36.04 9.40 42.57
C GLU A 153 34.95 9.00 41.56
N LEU A 154 34.60 9.85 40.59
CA LEU A 154 33.53 9.54 39.62
C LEU A 154 34.03 8.94 38.30
N THR A 155 35.34 8.93 38.06
CA THR A 155 35.93 8.41 36.81
C THR A 155 36.29 6.92 36.88
N LYS A 156 36.31 6.30 38.07
CA LYS A 156 36.61 4.86 38.23
C LYS A 156 35.50 3.94 37.72
N GLU A 157 34.26 4.43 37.62
CA GLU A 157 33.13 3.67 37.07
C GLU A 157 32.98 3.85 35.55
N THR A 158 33.70 4.81 34.96
CA THR A 158 33.74 5.01 33.51
C THR A 158 34.98 4.34 32.95
N TYR A 159 34.75 3.23 32.25
CA TYR A 159 35.70 2.39 31.51
C TYR A 159 36.40 3.14 30.35
N LEU A 160 36.93 4.33 30.61
CA LEU A 160 37.64 5.20 29.66
C LEU A 160 39.16 5.16 29.85
N ASP A 161 39.65 4.75 31.03
CA ASP A 161 41.10 4.69 31.33
C ASP A 161 41.81 3.53 30.59
N ALA A 162 41.05 2.55 30.09
CA ALA A 162 41.57 1.45 29.27
C ALA A 162 41.96 1.89 27.85
N PHE A 163 41.56 3.08 27.41
CA PHE A 163 41.90 3.59 26.07
C PHE A 163 43.15 4.49 26.06
N ASP A 164 43.61 4.95 27.22
CA ASP A 164 44.80 5.81 27.32
C ASP A 164 46.12 5.02 27.30
N THR A 165 46.10 3.72 27.61
CA THR A 165 47.26 2.83 27.47
C THR A 165 47.15 1.98 26.21
N ILE A 166 47.38 2.60 25.04
CA ILE A 166 47.53 1.84 23.79
C ILE A 166 48.86 1.04 23.87
N PRO A 167 48.83 -0.30 23.86
CA PRO A 167 50.06 -1.07 23.88
C PRO A 167 50.83 -0.85 22.56
N PRO A 168 52.17 -0.75 22.59
CA PRO A 168 52.98 -0.43 21.41
C PRO A 168 52.89 -1.50 20.31
N GLU A 169 52.50 -2.72 20.67
CA GLU A 169 52.27 -3.86 19.76
C GLU A 169 50.92 -3.78 19.02
N SER A 170 50.07 -2.79 19.33
CA SER A 170 48.76 -2.61 18.67
C SER A 170 48.93 -2.00 17.28
N ILE A 171 48.07 -2.42 16.34
CA ILE A 171 47.99 -1.85 14.99
C ILE A 171 47.86 -0.33 15.03
N ALA A 172 47.13 0.22 16.02
CA ALA A 172 46.99 1.66 16.22
C ALA A 172 48.32 2.33 16.62
N GLY A 173 49.15 1.68 17.45
CA GLY A 173 50.48 2.18 17.85
C GLY A 173 51.48 2.21 16.69
N VAL A 174 51.44 1.19 15.83
CA VAL A 174 52.25 1.17 14.60
C VAL A 174 51.83 2.29 13.63
N TYR A 175 50.53 2.56 13.51
CA TYR A 175 50.04 3.64 12.67
C TYR A 175 50.50 5.03 13.16
N PHE A 176 50.43 5.29 14.47
CA PHE A 176 50.88 6.55 15.06
C PHE A 176 52.40 6.76 14.96
N SER A 177 53.20 5.70 15.10
CA SER A 177 54.66 5.79 14.97
C SER A 177 55.11 6.08 13.54
N LEU A 178 54.40 5.58 12.52
CA LEU A 178 54.64 5.90 11.12
C LEU A 178 54.27 7.34 10.76
N GLN A 179 53.22 7.89 11.37
CA GLN A 179 52.80 9.27 11.08
C GLN A 179 53.72 10.32 11.72
N THR A 180 54.37 9.98 12.83
CA THR A 180 55.29 10.90 13.53
C THR A 180 56.71 10.89 12.96
N THR A 181 57.12 9.83 12.25
CA THR A 181 58.44 9.75 11.60
C THR A 181 58.58 10.62 10.35
N ASP A 182 57.47 11.04 9.72
CA ASP A 182 57.50 11.89 8.52
C ASP A 182 57.76 13.39 8.82
N LYS A 183 57.78 13.80 10.10
CA LYS A 183 57.96 15.21 10.50
C LYS A 183 59.37 15.60 10.95
N ASN A 184 60.36 14.70 10.85
CA ASN A 184 61.74 14.98 11.27
C ASN A 184 62.81 14.65 10.20
N ILE A 185 62.47 14.87 8.93
CA ILE A 185 63.45 15.02 7.84
C ILE A 185 63.28 16.42 7.24
N ARG A 186 63.83 17.42 7.94
CA ARG A 186 64.40 18.63 7.33
C ARG A 186 65.38 19.31 8.27
#